data_AF-A0A957VLN6-F1
#
_entry.id   AF-A0A957VLN6-F1
#
_cell.length_a   1.000
_cell.length_b   1.000
_cell.length_c   1.000
_cell.angle_alpha   90.00
_cell.angle_beta   90.00
_cell.angle_gamma   90.00
#
_symmetry.space_group_name_H-M   'P 1'
#
loop_
_entity.id
_entity.type
_entity.pdbx_description
1 polymer ?
#
loop_
_entity_poly.entity_id
_entity_poly.type
_entity_poly.pdbx_seq_one_letter_code
_entity_poly.pdbx_strand_id
1 'polypeptide(L)'
;MSWLADFLGQFLLLLGLLLVAAAFFAPFEALGWWSGWTGHSLEPTRTDLRDAVRPPVDASYFIVYLTGVLGFEGGSGAAKETALIQEIAAGLPDDAVMISDVFPYSVSNNPLNGERIFAKLWRWIDARRKQQESEVNAYNALIIARNVLQVAVSADPRYGPLSNAGVAREIARSLLRHGYPINSGMPIYLIGYSGGGQISVGVARYLHVAFNASIRIVSLGGFYSDDPGIAYVARI
;
A
#
# COMPACT_ATOMS: atom_id res chain seq x y z
N MET A 1 21.35 -29.23 -27.54
CA MET A 1 20.01 -29.05 -26.91
C MET A 1 20.06 -29.22 -25.39
N SER A 2 20.84 -30.16 -24.82
CA SER A 2 21.05 -30.31 -23.36
C SER A 2 21.53 -29.03 -22.66
N TRP A 3 22.50 -28.32 -23.22
CA TRP A 3 23.06 -27.11 -22.62
C TRP A 3 22.03 -25.99 -22.33
N LEU A 4 20.94 -25.93 -23.11
CA LEU A 4 19.90 -24.91 -22.99
C LEU A 4 18.94 -25.31 -21.87
N ALA A 5 18.63 -26.61 -21.77
CA ALA A 5 17.86 -27.15 -20.66
C ALA A 5 18.62 -26.99 -19.34
N ASP A 6 19.93 -27.26 -19.32
CA ASP A 6 20.77 -27.08 -18.13
C ASP A 6 20.86 -25.61 -17.73
N PHE A 7 21.08 -24.72 -18.71
CA PHE A 7 21.09 -23.27 -18.48
C PHE A 7 19.74 -22.76 -17.94
N LEU A 8 18.63 -23.16 -18.56
CA LEU A 8 17.28 -22.79 -18.10
C LEU A 8 16.99 -23.35 -16.70
N GLY A 9 17.39 -24.58 -16.43
CA GLY A 9 17.26 -25.20 -15.11
C GLY A 9 18.02 -24.43 -14.02
N GLN A 10 19.29 -24.09 -14.30
CA GLN A 10 20.12 -23.28 -13.38
C GLN A 10 19.55 -21.88 -13.19
N PHE A 11 19.07 -21.24 -14.26
CA PHE A 11 18.45 -19.92 -14.20
C PHE A 11 17.18 -19.94 -13.35
N LEU A 12 16.28 -20.90 -13.56
CA LEU A 12 15.04 -21.04 -12.79
C LEU A 12 15.33 -21.35 -11.32
N LEU A 13 16.34 -22.19 -11.04
CA LEU A 13 16.77 -22.48 -9.67
C LEU A 13 17.29 -21.21 -8.98
N LEU A 14 18.16 -20.45 -9.64
CA LEU A 14 18.68 -19.20 -9.10
C LEU A 14 17.56 -18.18 -8.88
N LEU A 15 16.65 -18.03 -9.83
CA LEU A 15 15.48 -17.15 -9.71
C LEU A 15 14.60 -17.56 -8.52
N GLY A 16 14.35 -18.86 -8.36
CA GLY A 16 13.60 -19.40 -7.22
C GLY A 16 14.28 -19.09 -5.89
N LEU A 17 15.59 -19.29 -5.78
CA LEU A 17 16.36 -18.96 -4.57
C LEU A 17 16.31 -17.46 -4.26
N LEU A 18 16.41 -16.60 -5.28
CA LEU A 18 16.30 -15.15 -5.10
C LEU A 18 14.89 -14.73 -4.63
N LEU A 19 13.83 -15.36 -5.14
CA LEU A 19 12.47 -15.11 -4.68
C LEU A 19 12.25 -15.57 -3.23
N VAL A 20 12.80 -16.72 -2.84
CA VAL A 20 12.75 -17.18 -1.45
C VAL A 20 13.49 -16.23 -0.52
N ALA A 21 14.69 -15.78 -0.92
CA ALA A 21 15.44 -14.78 -0.17
C ALA A 21 14.64 -13.47 -0.05
N ALA A 22 14.05 -12.98 -1.14
CA ALA A 22 13.23 -11.77 -1.12
C ALA A 22 12.02 -11.92 -0.21
N ALA A 23 11.31 -13.05 -0.24
CA ALA A 23 10.19 -13.33 0.65
C ALA A 23 10.60 -13.38 2.13
N PHE A 24 11.78 -13.94 2.43
CA PHE A 24 12.32 -13.97 3.79
C PHE A 24 12.59 -12.55 4.33
N PHE A 25 13.08 -11.63 3.48
CA PHE A 25 13.36 -10.26 3.89
C PHE A 25 12.15 -9.31 3.80
N ALA A 26 11.09 -9.66 3.07
CA ALA A 26 9.90 -8.82 2.90
C ALA A 26 9.29 -8.26 4.21
N PRO A 27 9.14 -9.02 5.30
CA PRO A 27 8.56 -8.48 6.54
C PRO A 27 9.51 -7.56 7.32
N PHE A 28 10.82 -7.50 6.97
CA PHE A 28 11.79 -6.68 7.70
C PHE A 28 11.52 -5.18 7.58
N GLU A 29 10.85 -4.73 6.51
CA GLU A 29 10.39 -3.34 6.42
C GLU A 29 9.44 -3.01 7.57
N ALA A 30 8.37 -3.81 7.73
CA ALA A 30 7.38 -3.63 8.78
C ALA A 30 7.99 -3.82 10.18
N LEU A 31 8.89 -4.81 10.35
CA LEU A 31 9.57 -5.05 11.62
C LEU A 31 10.53 -3.91 12.00
N GLY A 32 11.31 -3.41 11.04
CA GLY A 32 12.23 -2.28 11.26
C GLY A 32 11.48 -0.97 11.51
N TRP A 33 10.33 -0.79 10.88
CA TRP A 33 9.40 0.30 11.19
C TRP A 33 8.85 0.17 12.60
N TRP A 34 8.37 -1.02 12.98
CA TRP A 34 7.79 -1.27 14.29
C TRP A 34 8.81 -1.13 15.44
N SER A 35 10.04 -1.59 15.24
CA SER A 35 11.12 -1.50 16.24
C SER A 35 11.71 -0.09 16.39
N GLY A 36 11.27 0.88 15.57
CA GLY A 36 11.79 2.24 15.55
C GLY A 36 13.16 2.39 14.88
N TRP A 37 13.71 1.32 14.28
CA TRP A 37 15.00 1.38 13.56
C TRP A 37 14.98 2.35 12.37
N THR A 38 13.81 2.61 11.81
CA THR A 38 13.62 3.57 10.73
C THR A 38 13.54 5.02 11.22
N GLY A 39 13.49 5.27 12.53
CA GLY A 39 13.29 6.60 13.10
C GLY A 39 11.82 7.06 13.12
N HIS A 40 10.90 6.18 12.75
CA HIS A 40 9.47 6.38 12.95
C HIS A 40 9.05 5.71 14.27
N SER A 41 8.64 6.51 15.26
CA SER A 41 8.11 5.99 16.53
C SER A 41 6.71 5.41 16.32
N LEU A 42 6.41 4.31 17.03
CA LEU A 42 5.08 3.69 17.11
C LEU A 42 4.03 4.66 17.65
N GLU A 43 4.45 5.51 18.58
CA GLU A 43 3.67 6.69 18.90
C GLU A 43 3.97 7.73 17.83
N PRO A 44 3.00 8.12 16.97
CA PRO A 44 3.16 9.39 16.27
C PRO A 44 3.46 10.41 17.36
N THR A 45 4.62 11.06 17.28
CA THR A 45 4.85 12.25 18.12
C THR A 45 3.60 13.10 17.93
N ARG A 46 2.95 13.57 19.00
CA ARG A 46 1.72 14.39 18.91
C ARG A 46 1.81 15.47 17.81
N THR A 47 3.01 15.94 17.53
CA THR A 47 3.42 16.83 16.44
C THR A 47 3.12 16.28 15.02
N ASP A 48 3.47 15.04 14.69
CA ASP A 48 3.35 14.45 13.35
C ASP A 48 1.89 14.37 12.85
N LEU A 49 0.95 14.09 13.74
CA LEU A 49 -0.48 14.09 13.39
C LEU A 49 -1.06 15.50 13.42
N ARG A 50 -0.59 16.38 14.32
CA ARG A 50 -1.03 17.79 14.36
C ARG A 50 -0.67 18.54 13.08
N ASP A 51 0.50 18.27 12.50
CA ASP A 51 0.94 18.92 11.25
C ASP A 51 0.14 18.41 10.04
N ALA A 52 -0.39 17.18 10.12
CA ALA A 52 -1.26 16.62 9.10
C ALA A 52 -2.70 17.14 9.18
N VAL A 53 -3.17 17.61 10.34
CA VAL A 53 -4.55 18.06 10.52
C VAL A 53 -4.80 19.34 9.72
N ARG A 54 -5.68 19.24 8.73
CA ARG A 54 -6.30 20.40 8.07
C ARG A 54 -7.68 20.69 8.64
N PRO A 55 -8.22 21.91 8.47
CA PRO A 55 -9.60 22.21 8.83
C PRO A 55 -10.56 21.18 8.21
N PRO A 56 -11.60 20.74 8.94
CA PRO A 56 -12.59 19.84 8.41
C PRO A 56 -13.24 20.40 7.14
N VAL A 57 -13.39 19.54 6.13
CA VAL A 57 -14.17 19.87 4.92
C VAL A 57 -15.60 19.37 5.08
N ASP A 58 -16.53 20.03 4.40
CA ASP A 58 -17.92 19.59 4.35
C ASP A 58 -18.03 18.42 3.36
N ALA A 59 -18.06 17.21 3.89
CA ALA A 59 -18.14 15.97 3.13
C ALA A 59 -19.03 14.97 3.86
N SER A 60 -19.70 14.11 3.11
CA SER A 60 -20.51 13.01 3.65
C SER A 60 -19.69 11.74 3.86
N TYR A 61 -18.61 11.56 3.09
CA TYR A 61 -17.71 10.40 3.19
C TYR A 61 -16.38 10.63 2.50
N PHE A 62 -15.39 9.84 2.89
CA PHE A 62 -14.05 9.85 2.30
C PHE A 62 -13.80 8.54 1.56
N ILE A 63 -13.13 8.63 0.42
CA ILE A 63 -12.72 7.51 -0.39
C ILE A 63 -11.20 7.48 -0.44
N VAL A 64 -10.59 6.35 -0.11
CA VAL A 64 -9.15 6.12 -0.23
C VAL A 64 -8.94 5.07 -1.30
N TYR A 65 -8.26 5.45 -2.37
CA TYR A 65 -7.89 4.54 -3.46
C TYR A 65 -6.55 3.87 -3.15
N LEU A 66 -6.54 2.54 -3.11
CA LEU A 66 -5.35 1.71 -2.90
C LEU A 66 -5.02 0.99 -4.22
N THR A 67 -3.93 1.44 -4.84
CA THR A 67 -3.44 0.95 -6.14
C THR A 67 -3.12 -0.55 -6.14
N GLY A 68 -3.14 -1.16 -7.32
CA GLY A 68 -2.74 -2.56 -7.54
C GLY A 68 -1.22 -2.76 -7.51
N VAL A 69 -0.76 -4.01 -7.55
CA VAL A 69 0.68 -4.33 -7.43
C VAL A 69 1.54 -3.78 -8.58
N LEU A 70 0.90 -3.38 -9.68
CA LEU A 70 1.52 -2.70 -10.81
C LEU A 70 1.70 -1.19 -10.58
N GLY A 71 1.10 -0.63 -9.52
CA GLY A 71 1.28 0.75 -9.11
C GLY A 71 2.68 1.00 -8.57
N PHE A 72 3.26 2.13 -8.95
CA PHE A 72 4.62 2.48 -8.56
C PHE A 72 4.70 3.63 -7.56
N GLU A 73 3.66 4.46 -7.42
CA GLU A 73 3.63 5.59 -6.48
C GLU A 73 2.20 5.86 -5.98
N GLY A 74 2.07 6.55 -4.83
CA GLY A 74 0.77 7.08 -4.37
C GLY A 74 0.30 8.16 -5.34
N GLY A 75 -0.70 7.85 -6.16
CA GLY A 75 -1.28 8.76 -7.15
C GLY A 75 -0.78 8.56 -8.58
N SER A 76 0.08 7.56 -8.86
CA SER A 76 0.46 7.21 -10.23
C SER A 76 0.70 5.71 -10.44
N GLY A 77 -0.32 5.04 -10.95
CA GLY A 77 -0.17 3.79 -11.69
C GLY A 77 0.03 4.06 -13.17
N ALA A 78 0.25 3.03 -13.99
CA ALA A 78 0.29 3.13 -15.45
C ALA A 78 -0.86 4.02 -15.97
N ALA A 79 -0.68 4.75 -17.08
CA ALA A 79 -1.61 5.81 -17.54
C ALA A 79 -3.11 5.43 -17.49
N LYS A 80 -3.43 4.14 -17.69
CA LYS A 80 -4.78 3.57 -17.56
C LYS A 80 -5.37 3.64 -16.14
N GLU A 81 -4.57 3.37 -15.11
CA GLU A 81 -5.01 3.44 -13.71
C GLU A 81 -5.24 4.89 -13.29
N THR A 82 -4.38 5.81 -13.71
CA THR A 82 -4.60 7.25 -13.50
C THR A 82 -5.88 7.73 -14.18
N ALA A 83 -6.15 7.29 -15.42
CA ALA A 83 -7.40 7.60 -16.11
C ALA A 83 -8.61 7.03 -15.35
N LEU A 84 -8.53 5.79 -14.86
CA LEU A 84 -9.58 5.20 -14.02
C LEU A 84 -9.85 6.01 -12.75
N ILE A 85 -8.79 6.43 -12.04
CA ILE A 85 -8.91 7.27 -10.83
C ILE A 85 -9.62 8.60 -11.17
N GLN A 86 -9.25 9.22 -12.30
CA GLN A 86 -9.86 10.47 -12.75
C GLN A 86 -11.33 10.31 -13.11
N GLU A 87 -11.70 9.24 -13.82
CA GLU A 87 -13.10 8.94 -14.16
C GLU A 87 -13.94 8.64 -12.92
N ILE A 88 -13.38 7.90 -11.95
CA ILE A 88 -14.03 7.69 -10.65
C ILE A 88 -14.25 9.04 -9.96
N ALA A 89 -13.21 9.87 -9.84
CA ALA A 89 -13.29 11.17 -9.20
C ALA A 89 -14.33 12.09 -9.86
N ALA A 90 -14.39 12.11 -11.20
CA ALA A 90 -15.34 12.90 -11.96
C ALA A 90 -16.80 12.44 -11.81
N GLY A 91 -17.02 11.17 -11.47
CA GLY A 91 -18.35 10.60 -11.22
C GLY A 91 -18.83 10.72 -9.78
N LEU A 92 -18.00 11.22 -8.87
CA LEU A 92 -18.38 11.37 -7.46
C LEU A 92 -19.24 12.61 -7.22
N PRO A 93 -20.20 12.56 -6.28
CA PRO A 93 -20.89 13.74 -5.80
C PRO A 93 -19.93 14.76 -5.16
N ASP A 94 -20.35 16.03 -5.13
CA ASP A 94 -19.56 17.15 -4.58
C ASP A 94 -19.24 16.99 -3.08
N ASP A 95 -20.00 16.17 -2.34
CA ASP A 95 -19.82 15.89 -0.93
C ASP A 95 -18.91 14.67 -0.64
N ALA A 96 -18.19 14.18 -1.65
CA ALA A 96 -17.24 13.08 -1.51
C ALA A 96 -15.80 13.55 -1.71
N VAL A 97 -14.91 13.12 -0.81
CA VAL A 97 -13.47 13.44 -0.92
C VAL A 97 -12.69 12.20 -1.33
N MET A 98 -12.08 12.22 -2.51
CA MET A 98 -11.23 11.14 -3.01
C MET A 98 -9.75 11.40 -2.69
N ILE A 99 -9.11 10.39 -2.11
CA ILE A 99 -7.71 10.37 -1.71
C ILE A 99 -7.01 9.27 -2.50
N SER A 100 -5.92 9.64 -3.20
CA SER A 100 -5.11 8.70 -3.99
C SER A 100 -3.61 8.80 -3.69
N ASP A 101 -3.20 9.61 -2.71
CA ASP A 101 -1.79 9.84 -2.33
C ASP A 101 -1.23 8.78 -1.36
N VAL A 102 -1.92 7.64 -1.20
CA VAL A 102 -1.49 6.53 -0.34
C VAL A 102 -0.95 5.38 -1.18
N PHE A 103 0.28 4.95 -0.88
CA PHE A 103 0.90 3.76 -1.44
C PHE A 103 0.69 2.55 -0.50
N PRO A 104 -0.15 1.58 -0.87
CA PRO A 104 -0.63 0.54 0.05
C PRO A 104 0.41 -0.54 0.39
N TYR A 105 1.57 -0.51 -0.27
CA TYR A 105 2.61 -1.53 -0.08
C TYR A 105 3.78 -1.02 0.76
N SER A 106 3.70 0.13 1.44
CA SER A 106 4.75 0.58 2.35
C SER A 106 4.16 1.20 3.62
N VAL A 107 4.74 0.82 4.76
CA VAL A 107 4.43 1.36 6.10
C VAL A 107 4.87 2.82 6.29
N SER A 108 5.56 3.40 5.31
CA SER A 108 6.08 4.77 5.33
C SER A 108 5.52 5.65 4.22
N ASN A 109 4.49 5.17 3.51
CA ASN A 109 3.89 5.81 2.33
C ASN A 109 4.91 6.15 1.23
N ASN A 110 6.04 5.46 1.22
CA ASN A 110 7.11 5.73 0.28
C ASN A 110 7.27 4.52 -0.64
N PRO A 111 7.01 4.67 -1.94
CA PRO A 111 7.03 3.54 -2.83
C PRO A 111 8.39 2.82 -2.88
N LEU A 112 9.49 3.54 -2.65
CA LEU A 112 10.85 3.03 -2.90
C LEU A 112 11.92 3.49 -1.87
N ASN A 113 11.60 4.40 -0.94
CA ASN A 113 12.59 4.96 0.01
C ASN A 113 12.36 4.61 1.50
N GLY A 114 11.35 3.79 1.83
CA GLY A 114 10.98 3.47 3.22
C GLY A 114 11.94 2.52 3.95
N GLU A 115 12.66 1.66 3.22
CA GLU A 115 13.54 0.64 3.79
C GLU A 115 14.97 1.18 3.95
N ARG A 116 15.39 1.67 5.13
CA ARG A 116 16.77 2.20 5.31
C ARG A 116 17.89 1.26 4.86
N ILE A 117 17.68 -0.06 4.96
CA ILE A 117 18.67 -1.09 4.59
C ILE A 117 18.79 -1.22 3.06
N PHE A 118 17.67 -1.15 2.32
CA PHE A 118 17.66 -1.34 0.85
C PHE A 118 17.31 -0.06 0.06
N ALA A 119 17.13 1.09 0.71
CA ALA A 119 16.72 2.34 0.08
C ALA A 119 17.70 2.81 -1.00
N LYS A 120 19.00 2.49 -0.88
CA LYS A 120 19.97 2.79 -1.95
C LYS A 120 19.73 1.90 -3.18
N LEU A 121 19.46 0.61 -2.97
CA LEU A 121 19.16 -0.34 -4.03
C LEU A 121 17.86 0.04 -4.74
N TRP A 122 16.77 0.27 -4.00
CA TRP A 122 15.47 0.62 -4.58
C TRP A 122 15.48 1.96 -5.31
N ARG A 123 16.19 2.97 -4.79
CA ARG A 123 16.42 4.23 -5.54
C ARG A 123 17.19 4.03 -6.82
N TRP A 124 18.20 3.16 -6.80
CA TRP A 124 18.95 2.83 -8.00
C TRP A 124 18.06 2.09 -9.02
N ILE A 125 17.25 1.12 -8.57
CA ILE A 125 16.27 0.41 -9.41
C ILE A 125 15.27 1.40 -10.02
N ASP A 126 14.70 2.32 -9.24
CA ASP A 126 13.76 3.32 -9.73
C ASP A 126 14.40 4.29 -10.72
N ALA A 127 15.61 4.76 -10.44
CA ALA A 127 16.35 5.63 -11.35
C ALA A 127 16.62 4.93 -12.68
N ARG A 128 16.97 3.64 -12.66
CA ARG A 128 17.17 2.85 -13.88
C ARG A 128 15.87 2.57 -14.61
N ARG A 129 14.78 2.31 -13.89
CA ARG A 129 13.43 2.17 -14.43
C ARG A 129 13.02 3.40 -15.22
N LYS A 130 13.20 4.60 -14.65
CA LYS A 130 12.86 5.89 -15.28
C LYS A 130 13.67 6.20 -16.54
N GLN A 131 14.80 5.51 -16.74
CA GLN A 131 15.62 5.60 -17.96
C GLN A 131 15.21 4.60 -19.04
N GLN A 132 14.29 3.67 -18.76
CA GLN A 132 13.79 2.71 -19.75
C GLN A 132 12.56 3.27 -20.45
N GLU A 133 12.54 3.19 -21.78
CA GLU A 133 11.36 3.54 -22.59
C GLU A 133 10.29 2.44 -22.57
N SER A 134 10.70 1.18 -22.37
CA SER A 134 9.79 0.04 -22.32
C SER A 134 9.13 -0.10 -20.95
N GLU A 135 7.79 -0.17 -20.93
CA GLU A 135 7.00 -0.54 -19.75
C GLU A 135 7.25 -2.01 -19.32
N VAL A 136 7.77 -2.85 -20.20
CA VAL A 136 8.15 -4.23 -19.87
C VAL A 136 9.67 -4.28 -19.73
N ASN A 137 10.15 -4.17 -18.49
CA ASN A 137 11.57 -4.26 -18.17
C ASN A 137 11.79 -4.93 -16.80
N ALA A 138 13.01 -5.40 -16.56
CA ALA A 138 13.36 -6.12 -15.34
C ALA A 138 13.19 -5.27 -14.07
N TYR A 139 13.40 -3.96 -14.14
CA TYR A 139 13.24 -3.06 -12.98
C TYR A 139 11.76 -2.95 -12.57
N ASN A 140 10.84 -2.88 -13.55
CA ASN A 140 9.40 -2.94 -13.29
C ASN A 140 9.01 -4.29 -12.66
N ALA A 141 9.51 -5.40 -13.21
CA ALA A 141 9.23 -6.72 -12.68
C ALA A 141 9.70 -6.87 -11.21
N LEU A 142 10.84 -6.28 -10.85
CA LEU A 142 11.34 -6.28 -9.46
C LEU A 142 10.42 -5.51 -8.50
N ILE A 143 9.91 -4.35 -8.91
CA ILE A 143 8.98 -3.58 -8.06
C ILE A 143 7.64 -4.31 -7.92
N ILE A 144 7.13 -4.89 -9.02
CA ILE A 144 5.90 -5.69 -9.00
C ILE A 144 6.07 -6.90 -8.07
N ALA A 145 7.19 -7.61 -8.17
CA ALA A 145 7.50 -8.73 -7.29
C ALA A 145 7.55 -8.29 -5.82
N ARG A 146 8.19 -7.15 -5.53
CA ARG A 146 8.22 -6.57 -4.18
C ARG A 146 6.81 -6.22 -3.68
N ASN A 147 5.96 -5.61 -4.51
CA ASN A 147 4.59 -5.28 -4.12
C ASN A 147 3.78 -6.56 -3.84
N VAL A 148 3.90 -7.59 -4.68
CA VAL A 148 3.27 -8.91 -4.44
C VAL A 148 3.73 -9.51 -3.11
N LEU A 149 5.02 -9.45 -2.79
CA LEU A 149 5.53 -9.89 -1.50
C LEU A 149 4.95 -9.09 -0.34
N GLN A 150 4.77 -7.77 -0.48
CA GLN A 150 4.12 -6.96 0.56
C GLN A 150 2.64 -7.31 0.75
N VAL A 151 1.94 -7.71 -0.31
CA VAL A 151 0.59 -8.26 -0.14
C VAL A 151 0.63 -9.60 0.61
N ALA A 152 1.60 -10.47 0.31
CA ALA A 152 1.78 -11.71 1.06
C ALA A 152 2.12 -11.45 2.54
N VAL A 153 2.94 -10.43 2.84
CA VAL A 153 3.23 -10.00 4.21
C VAL A 153 1.97 -9.48 4.90
N SER A 154 1.15 -8.67 4.21
CA SER A 154 -0.14 -8.17 4.73
C SER A 154 -1.11 -9.30 5.07
N ALA A 155 -1.16 -10.35 4.25
CA ALA A 155 -2.01 -11.51 4.44
C ALA A 155 -1.49 -12.51 5.50
N ASP A 156 -0.20 -12.49 5.84
CA ASP A 156 0.38 -13.42 6.80
C ASP A 156 -0.02 -13.02 8.24
N PRO A 157 -0.68 -13.88 9.03
CA PRO A 157 -1.12 -13.53 10.38
C PRO A 157 0.00 -13.12 11.35
N ARG A 158 1.25 -13.51 11.07
CA ARG A 158 2.42 -13.23 11.93
C ARG A 158 2.98 -11.83 11.70
N TYR A 159 2.96 -11.36 10.45
CA TYR A 159 3.59 -10.10 10.03
C TYR A 159 2.59 -9.04 9.60
N GLY A 160 1.45 -9.46 9.07
CA GLY A 160 0.34 -8.64 8.60
C GLY A 160 -0.10 -7.58 9.60
N PRO A 161 -0.33 -7.90 10.89
CA PRO A 161 -0.70 -6.89 11.88
C PRO A 161 0.26 -5.69 11.90
N LEU A 162 1.57 -5.90 11.83
CA LEU A 162 2.55 -4.81 11.86
C LEU A 162 2.53 -4.00 10.56
N SER A 163 2.51 -4.69 9.42
CA SER A 163 2.47 -4.04 8.11
C SER A 163 1.19 -3.23 7.92
N ASN A 164 0.04 -3.84 8.20
CA ASN A 164 -1.28 -3.22 8.07
C ASN A 164 -1.46 -2.03 9.02
N ALA A 165 -0.90 -2.08 10.24
CA ALA A 165 -0.92 -0.93 11.14
C ALA A 165 -0.11 0.26 10.58
N GLY A 166 1.05 -0.02 9.99
CA GLY A 166 1.88 1.00 9.35
C GLY A 166 1.19 1.65 8.15
N VAL A 167 0.58 0.85 7.27
CA VAL A 167 -0.20 1.39 6.14
C VAL A 167 -1.43 2.16 6.62
N ALA A 168 -2.15 1.66 7.62
CA ALA A 168 -3.31 2.35 8.20
C ALA A 168 -2.94 3.71 8.79
N ARG A 169 -1.76 3.86 9.39
CA ARG A 169 -1.25 5.14 9.88
C ARG A 169 -1.05 6.15 8.75
N GLU A 170 -0.58 5.70 7.60
CA GLU A 170 -0.37 6.59 6.45
C GLU A 170 -1.70 6.97 5.77
N ILE A 171 -2.67 6.04 5.74
CA ILE A 171 -4.06 6.36 5.36
C ILE A 171 -4.64 7.40 6.33
N ALA A 172 -4.50 7.20 7.64
CA ALA A 172 -4.98 8.12 8.66
C ALA A 172 -4.37 9.53 8.50
N ARG A 173 -3.05 9.60 8.27
CA ARG A 173 -2.37 10.87 7.97
C ARG A 173 -2.92 11.53 6.72
N SER A 174 -3.16 10.77 5.66
CA SER A 174 -3.74 11.32 4.44
C SER A 174 -5.16 11.83 4.64
N LEU A 175 -6.01 11.07 5.33
CA LEU A 175 -7.36 11.50 5.71
C LEU A 175 -7.34 12.84 6.45
N LEU A 176 -6.47 12.99 7.44
CA LEU A 176 -6.30 14.25 8.18
C LEU A 176 -5.81 15.41 7.29
N ARG A 177 -4.89 15.12 6.36
CA ARG A 177 -4.41 16.12 5.37
C ARG A 177 -5.49 16.59 4.41
N HIS A 178 -6.49 15.75 4.16
CA HIS A 178 -7.64 16.07 3.32
C HIS A 178 -8.85 16.56 4.12
N GLY A 179 -8.67 16.86 5.41
CA GLY A 179 -9.73 17.47 6.24
C GLY A 179 -10.74 16.46 6.80
N TYR A 180 -10.38 15.19 6.96
CA TYR A 180 -11.23 14.22 7.66
C TYR A 180 -11.45 14.67 9.13
N PRO A 181 -12.69 14.87 9.58
CA PRO A 181 -12.93 15.30 10.95
C PRO A 181 -12.71 14.16 11.95
N ILE A 182 -11.82 14.37 12.90
CA ILE A 182 -11.47 13.40 13.95
C ILE A 182 -12.72 13.02 14.77
N ASN A 183 -12.91 11.73 15.03
CA ASN A 183 -14.03 11.18 15.80
C ASN A 183 -15.43 11.53 15.24
N SER A 184 -15.53 11.90 13.95
CA SER A 184 -16.82 12.16 13.30
C SER A 184 -17.67 10.90 13.10
N GLY A 185 -17.03 9.72 13.09
CA GLY A 185 -17.66 8.47 12.68
C GLY A 185 -18.05 8.42 11.20
N MET A 186 -17.60 9.42 10.41
CA MET A 186 -17.91 9.54 9.00
C MET A 186 -17.41 8.32 8.23
N PRO A 187 -18.21 7.73 7.32
CA PRO A 187 -17.80 6.53 6.58
C PRO A 187 -16.51 6.74 5.79
N ILE A 188 -15.64 5.73 5.83
CA ILE A 188 -14.42 5.67 5.02
C ILE A 188 -14.59 4.50 4.04
N TYR A 189 -14.53 4.81 2.74
CA TYR A 189 -14.52 3.85 1.66
C TYR A 189 -13.08 3.56 1.23
N LEU A 190 -12.72 2.29 1.13
CA LEU A 190 -11.43 1.85 0.60
C LEU A 190 -11.66 1.21 -0.77
N ILE A 191 -11.26 1.87 -1.84
CA ILE A 191 -11.26 1.28 -3.18
C ILE A 191 -9.96 0.50 -3.33
N GLY A 192 -10.02 -0.82 -3.25
CA GLY A 192 -8.85 -1.70 -3.39
C GLY A 192 -8.78 -2.30 -4.79
N TYR A 193 -7.76 -1.94 -5.57
CA TYR A 193 -7.49 -2.57 -6.87
C TYR A 193 -6.50 -3.73 -6.71
N SER A 194 -6.82 -4.92 -7.20
CA SER A 194 -5.94 -6.11 -7.15
C SER A 194 -5.40 -6.37 -5.72
N GLY A 195 -4.08 -6.37 -5.51
CA GLY A 195 -3.45 -6.50 -4.19
C GLY A 195 -3.91 -5.46 -3.16
N GLY A 196 -4.36 -4.29 -3.61
CA GLY A 196 -4.96 -3.27 -2.75
C GLY A 196 -6.22 -3.76 -2.03
N GLY A 197 -6.93 -4.76 -2.56
CA GLY A 197 -8.08 -5.38 -1.89
C GLY A 197 -7.72 -6.06 -0.56
N GLN A 198 -6.62 -6.83 -0.54
CA GLN A 198 -6.11 -7.44 0.69
C GLN A 198 -5.65 -6.36 1.68
N ILE A 199 -4.95 -5.33 1.20
CA ILE A 199 -4.52 -4.22 2.06
C ILE A 199 -5.74 -3.50 2.67
N SER A 200 -6.80 -3.25 1.89
CA SER A 200 -8.04 -2.65 2.38
C SER A 200 -8.65 -3.42 3.55
N VAL A 201 -8.66 -4.76 3.48
CA VAL A 201 -9.14 -5.61 4.58
C VAL A 201 -8.20 -5.50 5.78
N GLY A 202 -6.89 -5.62 5.56
CA GLY A 202 -5.90 -5.58 6.62
C GLY A 202 -5.90 -4.28 7.44
N VAL A 203 -6.13 -3.14 6.78
CA VAL A 203 -6.15 -1.82 7.44
C VAL A 203 -7.48 -1.50 8.14
N ALA A 204 -8.56 -2.21 7.80
CA ALA A 204 -9.93 -1.86 8.20
C ALA A 204 -10.09 -1.72 9.72
N ARG A 205 -9.59 -2.68 10.50
CA ARG A 205 -9.67 -2.65 11.96
C ARG A 205 -9.03 -1.41 12.57
N TYR A 206 -7.89 -0.98 12.02
CA TYR A 206 -7.12 0.13 12.55
C TYR A 206 -7.80 1.45 12.26
N LEU A 207 -8.33 1.63 11.05
CA LEU A 207 -9.07 2.82 10.67
C LEU A 207 -10.39 2.92 11.43
N HIS A 208 -11.08 1.79 11.62
CA HIS A 208 -12.30 1.73 12.42
C HIS A 208 -12.05 2.23 13.85
N VAL A 209 -11.03 1.68 14.52
CA VAL A 209 -10.67 2.07 15.89
C VAL A 209 -10.16 3.52 15.96
N ALA A 210 -9.33 3.95 14.99
CA ALA A 210 -8.71 5.27 15.02
C ALA A 210 -9.70 6.43 14.82
N PHE A 211 -10.73 6.22 14.00
CA PHE A 211 -11.70 7.27 13.63
C PHE A 211 -13.12 7.02 14.14
N ASN A 212 -13.37 5.89 14.80
CA ASN A 212 -14.72 5.41 15.14
C ASN A 212 -15.63 5.33 13.90
N ALA A 213 -15.07 4.99 12.74
CA ALA A 213 -15.69 5.13 11.44
C ALA A 213 -16.22 3.79 10.89
N SER A 214 -17.34 3.84 10.14
CA SER A 214 -17.78 2.69 9.34
C SER A 214 -16.85 2.51 8.14
N ILE A 215 -16.11 1.40 8.10
CA ILE A 215 -15.22 1.07 6.97
C ILE A 215 -16.00 0.28 5.92
N ARG A 216 -15.97 0.73 4.67
CA ARG A 216 -16.57 0.07 3.51
C ARG A 216 -15.47 -0.19 2.49
N ILE A 217 -15.49 -1.33 1.83
CA ILE A 217 -14.51 -1.66 0.79
C ILE A 217 -15.26 -1.72 -0.54
N VAL A 218 -14.65 -1.21 -1.59
CA VAL A 218 -15.07 -1.43 -2.98
C VAL A 218 -13.90 -2.12 -3.66
N SER A 219 -14.12 -3.33 -4.15
CA SER A 219 -13.04 -4.15 -4.70
C SER A 219 -13.07 -4.20 -6.21
N LEU A 220 -11.94 -3.89 -6.81
CA LEU A 220 -11.72 -3.94 -8.25
C LEU A 220 -10.76 -5.08 -8.54
N GLY A 221 -11.31 -6.28 -8.78
CA GLY A 221 -10.51 -7.50 -9.00
C GLY A 221 -9.58 -7.84 -7.83
N GLY A 222 -9.93 -7.42 -6.62
CA GLY A 222 -9.14 -7.65 -5.43
C GLY A 222 -9.25 -9.09 -4.92
N PHE A 223 -8.22 -9.53 -4.22
CA PHE A 223 -8.24 -10.80 -3.50
C PHE A 223 -8.21 -10.57 -1.99
N TYR A 224 -8.64 -11.57 -1.24
CA TYR A 224 -8.74 -11.53 0.21
C TYR A 224 -8.23 -12.84 0.81
N SER A 225 -7.47 -12.71 1.89
CA SER A 225 -7.14 -13.80 2.80
C SER A 225 -8.15 -13.88 3.94
N ASP A 226 -7.91 -14.75 4.91
CA ASP A 226 -8.64 -14.87 6.17
C ASP A 226 -8.26 -13.80 7.20
N ASP A 227 -7.87 -12.60 6.74
CA ASP A 227 -7.45 -11.50 7.60
C ASP A 227 -8.57 -11.10 8.59
N PRO A 228 -8.31 -11.06 9.91
CA PRO A 228 -9.30 -10.70 10.93
C PRO A 228 -9.93 -9.31 10.74
N GLY A 229 -9.28 -8.42 9.97
CA GLY A 229 -9.79 -7.11 9.59
C GLY A 229 -11.13 -7.17 8.87
N ILE A 230 -11.49 -8.30 8.24
CA ILE A 230 -12.78 -8.50 7.58
C ILE A 230 -13.97 -8.29 8.51
N ALA A 231 -13.82 -8.60 9.80
CA ALA A 231 -14.87 -8.42 10.81
C ALA A 231 -15.19 -6.93 11.10
N TYR A 232 -14.31 -6.02 10.69
CA TYR A 232 -14.46 -4.57 10.84
C TYR A 232 -14.96 -3.88 9.57
N VAL A 233 -15.24 -4.65 8.52
CA VAL A 233 -15.75 -4.15 7.25
C VAL A 233 -17.27 -4.21 7.27
N ALA A 234 -17.92 -3.05 7.18
CA ALA A 234 -19.37 -2.95 7.16
C ALA A 234 -19.99 -3.47 5.84
N ARG A 235 -19.25 -3.34 4.73
CA ARG A 235 -19.68 -3.79 3.39
C ARG A 235 -18.48 -3.94 2.44
N ILE A 236 -18.56 -4.93 1.55
CA ILE A 236 -17.68 -5.14 0.38
C ILE A 236 -18.52 -5.10 -0.90
#